data_AF-A0AAW9D5F3-F1
#
_entry.id   AF-A0AAW9D5F3-F1
#
_cell.length_a   1.000
_cell.length_b   1.000
_cell.length_c   1.000
_cell.angle_alpha   90.00
_cell.angle_beta   90.00
_cell.angle_gamma   90.00
#
_symmetry.space_group_name_H-M   'P 1'
#
loop_
_entity.id
_entity.type
_entity.pdbx_description
1 polymer ?
#
loop_
_entity_poly.entity_id
_entity_poly.type
_entity_poly.pdbx_seq_one_letter_code
_entity_poly.pdbx_strand_id
1 'polypeptide(L)' 'MSDISIEGKAAQLSALLTSMYGEGFVTFKRLYDDDQEALIWLAADLVDEIKSAVAEVRHG' A
#
# COMPACT_ATOMS: atom_id res chain seq x y z
N MET A 1 2.82 6.33 19.08
CA MET A 1 2.30 5.92 17.76
C MET A 1 2.35 4.41 17.75
N SER A 2 1.23 3.72 17.52
CA SER A 2 1.25 2.26 17.44
C SER A 2 2.12 1.86 16.25
N ASP A 3 3.21 1.14 16.48
CA ASP A 3 3.98 0.51 15.41
C ASP A 3 3.02 -0.36 14.62
N ILE A 4 2.65 0.10 13.42
CA ILE A 4 1.88 -0.73 12.51
C ILE A 4 2.85 -1.84 12.10
N SER A 5 2.58 -3.05 12.58
CA SER A 5 3.40 -4.22 12.30
C SER A 5 3.47 -4.47 10.79
N ILE A 6 4.45 -5.26 10.34
CA ILE A 6 4.59 -5.65 8.93
C ILE A 6 3.27 -6.20 8.38
N GLU A 7 2.52 -6.96 9.20
CA GLU A 7 1.20 -7.48 8.87
C GLU A 7 0.17 -6.36 8.63
N GLY A 8 0.19 -5.31 9.45
CA GLY A 8 -0.68 -4.15 9.28
C GLY A 8 -0.41 -3.38 7.99
N LYS A 9 0.87 -3.18 7.64
CA LYS A 9 1.26 -2.53 6.38
C LYS A 9 0.93 -3.41 5.17
N ALA A 10 1.15 -4.72 5.28
CA ALA A 10 0.77 -5.68 4.24
C ALA A 10 -0.75 -5.72 4.01
N ALA A 11 -1.55 -5.63 5.08
CA ALA A 11 -3.01 -5.54 4.97
C ALA A 11 -3.47 -4.25 4.28
N GLN A 12 -2.84 -3.11 4.59
CA GLN A 12 -3.09 -1.83 3.92
C GLN A 12 -2.75 -1.90 2.42
N LEU A 13 -1.58 -2.44 2.07
CA LEU A 13 -1.19 -2.66 0.68
C LEU A 13 -2.16 -3.58 -0.04
N SER A 14 -2.59 -4.68 0.58
CA SER A 14 -3.57 -5.60 -0.01
C SER A 14 -4.89 -4.90 -0.29
N ALA A 15 -5.42 -4.12 0.66
CA ALA A 15 -6.67 -3.40 0.47
C ALA A 15 -6.56 -2.37 -0.67
N LEU A 16 -5.43 -1.65 -0.74
CA LEU A 16 -5.15 -0.69 -1.80
C LEU A 16 -5.07 -1.37 -3.18
N LEU A 17 -4.37 -2.51 -3.29
CA LEU A 17 -4.31 -3.30 -4.53
C LEU A 17 -5.67 -3.87 -4.93
N THR A 18 -6.49 -4.32 -3.98
CA THR A 18 -7.88 -4.73 -4.27
C THR A 18 -8.73 -3.57 -4.79
N SER A 19 -8.47 -2.34 -4.33
CA SER A 19 -9.15 -1.15 -4.85
C SER A 19 -8.69 -0.77 -6.26
N MET A 20 -7.41 -0.97 -6.59
CA MET A 20 -6.83 -0.59 -7.88
C MET A 20 -6.90 -1.67 -8.96
N TYR A 21 -7.03 -2.94 -8.59
CA TYR A 21 -6.98 -4.05 -9.55
C TYR A 21 -8.04 -5.14 -9.30
N GLY A 22 -8.77 -5.06 -8.20
CA GLY A 22 -9.82 -6.00 -7.81
C GLY A 22 -11.22 -5.40 -7.92
N GLU A 23 -12.07 -5.71 -6.94
CA GLU A 23 -13.48 -5.29 -6.92
C GLU A 23 -13.67 -3.77 -6.96
N GLY A 24 -12.68 -2.99 -6.51
CA GLY A 24 -12.73 -1.53 -6.55
C GLY A 24 -12.28 -0.90 -7.87
N PHE A 25 -11.81 -1.68 -8.85
CA PHE A 25 -11.15 -1.13 -10.04
C PHE A 25 -12.02 -0.17 -10.85
N VAL A 26 -13.32 -0.46 -10.97
CA VAL A 26 -14.27 0.42 -11.66
C VAL A 26 -14.36 1.78 -10.98
N THR A 27 -14.31 1.82 -9.64
CA THR A 27 -14.30 3.06 -8.86
C THR A 27 -12.97 3.78 -9.02
N PHE A 28 -11.85 3.06 -8.96
CA PHE A 28 -10.52 3.60 -9.19
C PHE A 28 -10.40 4.30 -10.57
N LYS A 29 -10.90 3.66 -11.64
CA LYS A 29 -10.90 4.23 -13.00
C LYS A 29 -11.81 5.45 -13.17
N ARG A 30 -12.69 5.75 -12.21
CA ARG A 30 -13.55 6.94 -12.21
C ARG A 30 -12.93 8.12 -11.46
N LEU A 31 -11.84 7.91 -10.75
CA LEU A 31 -11.09 8.98 -10.09
C LEU A 31 -10.36 9.84 -11.11
N TYR A 32 -9.99 11.06 -10.71
CA TYR A 32 -9.12 11.91 -11.51
C TYR A 32 -7.73 11.27 -11.64
N ASP A 33 -6.99 11.65 -12.68
CA ASP A 33 -5.65 11.09 -12.94
C ASP A 33 -4.70 11.34 -11.75
N ASP A 34 -4.76 12.53 -11.14
CA ASP A 34 -3.98 12.88 -9.94
C ASP A 34 -4.29 11.96 -8.75
N ASP A 35 -5.57 11.61 -8.55
CA ASP A 35 -6.00 10.70 -7.49
C ASP A 35 -5.56 9.26 -7.77
N GLN A 36 -5.63 8.83 -9.04
CA GLN A 36 -5.12 7.52 -9.45
C GLN A 36 -3.61 7.44 -9.22
N GLU A 37 -2.87 8.49 -9.59
CA GLU A 37 -1.43 8.57 -9.40
C GLU A 37 -1.05 8.57 -7.91
N ALA A 38 -1.76 9.34 -7.08
CA ALA A 38 -1.54 9.37 -5.63
C ALA A 38 -1.73 7.98 -4.98
N LEU A 39 -2.73 7.21 -5.41
CA LEU A 39 -2.95 5.85 -4.91
C LEU A 39 -1.86 4.88 -5.37
N ILE A 40 -1.35 5.03 -6.60
CA ILE A 40 -0.22 4.25 -7.10
C ILE A 40 1.05 4.55 -6.30
N TRP A 41 1.33 5.83 -6.02
CA TRP A 41 2.47 6.24 -5.19
C TRP A 41 2.34 5.69 -3.76
N LEU A 42 1.15 5.77 -3.16
CA LEU A 42 0.91 5.22 -1.83
C LEU A 42 1.21 3.71 -1.77
N ALA A 43 0.89 2.96 -2.82
CA ALA A 43 1.22 1.54 -2.89
C ALA A 43 2.74 1.30 -2.96
N ALA A 44 3.47 2.14 -3.70
CA ALA A 44 4.93 2.07 -3.77
C ALA A 44 5.57 2.38 -2.40
N ASP A 45 5.10 3.43 -1.73
CA ASP A 45 5.59 3.82 -0.39
C ASP A 45 5.37 2.69 0.62
N LEU A 46 4.18 2.09 0.64
CA LEU A 46 3.87 0.95 1.52
C LEU A 46 4.79 -0.26 1.26
N VAL A 47 5.12 -0.54 -0.01
CA VAL A 47 6.07 -1.61 -0.35
C VAL A 47 7.45 -1.32 0.21
N ASP A 48 7.94 -0.09 0.10
CA ASP A 48 9.27 0.27 0.57
C ASP A 48 9.35 0.33 2.11
N GLU A 49 8.28 0.74 2.78
CA GLU A 49 8.16 0.63 4.24
C GLU A 49 8.19 -0.83 4.71
N ILE A 50 7.48 -1.74 4.02
CA ILE A 50 7.50 -3.17 4.34
C ILE A 50 8.91 -3.75 4.14
N LYS A 51 9.58 -3.44 3.03
CA LYS A 51 10.96 -3.89 2.78
C LYS A 51 11.91 -3.42 3.87
N SER A 52 11.79 -2.15 4.28
CA SER A 52 12.63 -1.54 5.32
C SER A 52 12.41 -2.24 6.66
N ALA A 53 11.15 -2.43 7.06
CA ALA A 53 10.81 -3.13 8.30
C ALA A 53 11.30 -4.59 8.31
N VAL A 54 11.20 -5.30 7.18
CA VAL A 54 11.74 -6.67 7.05
C VAL A 54 13.26 -6.69 7.15
N ALA A 55 13.95 -5.70 6.58
CA ALA A 55 15.40 -5.59 6.68
C ALA A 55 15.86 -5.33 8.12
N GLU A 56 15.17 -4.45 8.85
CA GLU A 56 15.44 -4.17 10.27
C GLU A 56 15.29 -5.43 11.14
N VAL A 57 14.23 -6.21 10.94
CA VAL A 57 14.03 -7.49 11.66
C VAL A 57 15.14 -8.51 11.38
N ARG A 58 15.75 -8.49 10.18
CA ARG A 58 16.86 -9.40 9.84
C ARG A 58 18.20 -9.01 10.45
N HIS A 59 18.38 -7.75 10.81
CA HIS A 59 19.63 -7.20 11.35
C HIS A 59 19.59 -6.95 12.86
N GLY A 60 18.43 -7.08 13.49
CA GLY A 60 18.21 -7.00 14.94
C GLY A 60 18.39 -8.32 15.68
#